data_AF-A0A434FYH4-F1
#
_entry.id   AF-A0A434FYH4-F1
#
_cell.length_a   1.000
_cell.length_b   1.000
_cell.length_c   1.000
_cell.angle_alpha   90.00
_cell.angle_beta   90.00
_cell.angle_gamma   90.00
#
_symmetry.space_group_name_H-M   'P 1'
#
loop_
_entity.id
_entity.type
_entity.pdbx_description
1 polymer ?
#
loop_
_entity_poly.entity_id
_entity_poly.type
_entity_poly.pdbx_seq_one_letter_code
_entity_poly.pdbx_strand_id
1 'polypeptide(L)'
;MTEIWRSLLANLALVSILVVAWDLLADFTGRLPRLIQSLLLGVVMCAGSVISMATALSVSGFVVDLRAAFIGAAAFFGGWPAMFVATAGSIAYRAYLGGQGTSVGIMSILITAVAGLAWHHVVAVRSRTMLDILGLGVTVALAGLITLVVIPQQVLAGFLQQSTLPSVVFRFIGTFIIGVLLDRQQRRRDLTMSN
;
A
#
# COMPACT_ATOMS: atom_id res chain seq x y z
N MET A 1 -8.56 -20.96 12.00
CA MET A 1 -7.78 -19.86 11.37
C MET A 1 -6.68 -19.45 12.33
N THR A 2 -5.41 -19.46 11.88
CA THR A 2 -4.29 -19.01 12.71
C THR A 2 -4.37 -17.49 12.93
N GLU A 3 -3.81 -16.98 14.03
CA GLU A 3 -3.87 -15.56 14.45
C GLU A 3 -3.49 -14.58 13.32
N ILE A 4 -2.53 -14.96 12.47
CA ILE A 4 -2.06 -14.18 11.31
C ILE A 4 -3.19 -13.91 10.31
N TRP A 5 -4.05 -14.89 10.01
CA TRP A 5 -5.16 -14.69 9.06
C TRP A 5 -6.18 -13.70 9.60
N ARG A 6 -6.49 -13.73 10.90
CA ARG A 6 -7.42 -12.79 11.51
C ARG A 6 -6.88 -11.37 11.47
N SER A 7 -5.60 -11.19 11.81
CA SER A 7 -4.95 -9.89 11.74
C SER A 7 -4.91 -9.32 10.31
N LEU A 8 -4.58 -10.15 9.31
CA LEU A 8 -4.57 -9.72 7.91
C LEU A 8 -5.97 -9.42 7.35
N LEU A 9 -6.99 -10.18 7.78
CA LEU A 9 -8.38 -9.87 7.44
C LEU A 9 -8.85 -8.56 8.08
N ALA A 10 -8.48 -8.28 9.33
CA ALA A 10 -8.79 -7.01 9.98
C ALA A 10 -8.12 -5.84 9.23
N ASN A 11 -6.86 -6.02 8.82
CA ASN A 11 -6.16 -5.07 7.95
C ASN A 11 -6.87 -4.88 6.60
N LEU A 12 -7.42 -5.95 6.02
CA LEU A 12 -8.15 -5.88 4.76
C LEU A 12 -9.50 -5.15 4.90
N ALA A 13 -10.19 -5.33 6.02
CA ALA A 13 -11.38 -4.56 6.35
C ALA A 13 -11.03 -3.06 6.48
N LEU A 14 -9.90 -2.75 7.13
CA LEU A 14 -9.40 -1.40 7.25
C LEU A 14 -9.08 -0.76 5.90
N VAL A 15 -8.44 -1.51 5.00
CA VAL A 15 -8.23 -1.12 3.60
C VAL A 15 -9.56 -0.71 2.96
N SER A 16 -10.58 -1.54 3.06
CA SER A 16 -11.90 -1.25 2.48
C SER A 16 -12.51 0.03 3.06
N ILE A 17 -12.50 0.20 4.38
CA ILE A 17 -13.05 1.37 5.07
C ILE A 17 -12.33 2.65 4.63
N LEU A 18 -11.00 2.63 4.56
CA LEU A 18 -10.23 3.81 4.17
C LEU A 18 -10.41 4.19 2.72
N VAL A 19 -10.59 3.21 1.83
CA VAL A 19 -10.87 3.51 0.43
C VAL A 19 -12.26 4.13 0.28
N VAL A 20 -13.25 3.68 1.04
CA VAL A 20 -14.58 4.32 1.08
C VAL A 20 -14.49 5.72 1.69
N ALA A 21 -13.68 5.92 2.73
CA ALA A 21 -13.44 7.26 3.28
C ALA A 21 -12.76 8.18 2.26
N TRP A 22 -11.81 7.65 1.48
CA TRP A 22 -11.20 8.38 0.38
C TRP A 22 -12.22 8.75 -0.71
N ASP A 23 -13.09 7.81 -1.10
CA ASP A 23 -14.18 8.04 -2.06
C ASP A 23 -15.04 9.25 -1.66
N LEU A 24 -15.47 9.28 -0.41
CA LEU A 24 -16.24 10.41 0.14
C LEU A 24 -15.45 11.72 0.12
N LEU A 25 -14.17 11.72 0.52
CA LEU A 25 -13.31 12.92 0.45
C LEU A 25 -13.03 13.34 -1.00
N ALA A 26 -12.97 12.38 -1.91
CA ALA A 26 -12.69 12.60 -3.31
C ALA A 26 -13.83 13.42 -3.95
N ASP A 27 -15.08 13.14 -3.65
CA ASP A 27 -16.19 13.91 -4.22
C ASP A 27 -16.12 15.42 -3.89
N PHE A 28 -15.66 15.79 -2.69
CA PHE A 28 -15.51 17.20 -2.29
C PHE A 28 -14.26 17.88 -2.84
N THR A 29 -13.26 17.11 -3.28
CA THR A 29 -11.94 17.64 -3.69
C THR A 29 -11.80 17.80 -5.21
N GLY A 30 -12.86 17.52 -5.98
CA GLY A 30 -12.85 17.56 -7.45
C GLY A 30 -12.47 18.92 -8.06
N ARG A 31 -12.70 20.02 -7.35
CA ARG A 31 -12.35 21.38 -7.80
C ARG A 31 -10.92 21.82 -7.47
N LEU A 32 -10.17 21.01 -6.72
CA LEU A 32 -8.81 21.36 -6.29
C LEU A 32 -7.78 21.11 -7.41
N PRO A 33 -6.63 21.83 -7.38
CA PRO A 33 -5.51 21.53 -8.25
C PRO A 33 -5.04 20.07 -8.11
N ARG A 34 -4.57 19.49 -9.22
CA ARG A 34 -4.05 18.10 -9.27
C ARG A 34 -2.98 17.81 -8.20
N LEU A 35 -2.13 18.80 -7.90
CA LEU A 35 -1.11 18.69 -6.85
C LEU A 35 -1.74 18.49 -5.46
N ILE A 36 -2.77 19.27 -5.12
CA ILE A 36 -3.45 19.17 -3.83
C ILE A 36 -4.17 17.83 -3.70
N GLN A 37 -4.83 17.38 -4.78
CA GLN A 37 -5.47 16.07 -4.81
C GLN A 37 -4.47 14.92 -4.59
N SER A 38 -3.29 15.02 -5.23
CA SER A 38 -2.19 14.05 -5.03
C SER A 38 -1.69 14.05 -3.58
N LEU A 39 -1.47 15.23 -2.98
CA LEU A 39 -1.06 15.35 -1.58
C LEU A 39 -2.11 14.76 -0.64
N LEU A 40 -3.39 15.07 -0.85
CA LEU A 40 -4.49 14.51 -0.05
C LEU A 40 -4.56 12.99 -0.16
N LEU A 41 -4.39 12.43 -1.37
CA LEU A 41 -4.30 10.98 -1.55
C LEU A 41 -3.14 10.42 -0.75
N GLY A 42 -1.97 11.07 -0.83
CA GLY A 42 -0.78 10.70 -0.07
C GLY A 42 -1.04 10.69 1.44
N VAL A 43 -1.74 11.69 1.98
CA VAL A 43 -2.10 11.78 3.41
C VAL A 43 -3.04 10.62 3.80
N VAL A 44 -4.07 10.34 3.01
CA VAL A 44 -5.02 9.27 3.34
C VAL A 44 -4.37 7.89 3.24
N MET A 45 -3.53 7.66 2.23
CA MET A 45 -2.76 6.43 2.12
C MET A 45 -1.71 6.31 3.23
N CYS A 46 -1.11 7.43 3.66
CA CYS A 46 -0.22 7.47 4.83
C CYS A 46 -0.96 7.04 6.10
N ALA A 47 -2.12 7.62 6.35
CA ALA A 47 -2.96 7.25 7.49
C ALA A 47 -3.32 5.76 7.45
N GLY A 48 -3.67 5.23 6.28
CA GLY A 48 -3.96 3.81 6.13
C GLY A 48 -2.77 2.90 6.38
N SER A 49 -1.61 3.28 5.89
CA SER A 49 -0.35 2.61 6.20
C SER A 49 -0.10 2.61 7.70
N VAL A 50 -0.19 3.75 8.37
CA VAL A 50 0.03 3.88 9.82
C VAL A 50 -0.93 3.02 10.63
N ILE A 51 -2.23 3.08 10.34
CA ILE A 51 -3.23 2.30 11.09
C ILE A 51 -3.07 0.79 10.81
N SER A 52 -2.72 0.42 9.57
CA SER A 52 -2.38 -0.95 9.22
C SER A 52 -1.21 -1.47 10.05
N MET A 53 -0.14 -0.68 10.20
CA MET A 53 0.99 -1.03 11.06
C MET A 53 0.62 -1.08 12.55
N ALA A 54 -0.28 -0.19 13.01
CA ALA A 54 -0.70 -0.12 14.41
C ALA A 54 -1.54 -1.32 14.85
N THR A 55 -2.30 -1.90 13.92
CA THR A 55 -3.20 -3.06 14.16
C THR A 55 -2.56 -4.39 13.76
N ALA A 56 -1.31 -4.35 13.32
CA ALA A 56 -0.57 -5.50 12.81
C ALA A 56 -0.14 -6.46 13.91
N LEU A 57 -0.07 -7.74 13.54
CA LEU A 57 0.57 -8.75 14.38
C LEU A 57 2.08 -8.73 14.17
N SER A 58 2.84 -8.72 15.28
CA SER A 58 4.29 -8.90 15.26
C SER A 58 4.62 -10.39 15.34
N VAL A 59 5.21 -10.94 14.28
CA VAL A 59 5.69 -12.33 14.22
C VAL A 59 7.21 -12.29 14.29
N SER A 60 7.78 -12.79 15.38
CA SER A 60 9.24 -12.82 15.60
C SER A 60 9.92 -11.44 15.47
N GLY A 61 9.22 -10.37 15.88
CA GLY A 61 9.72 -8.99 15.77
C GLY A 61 9.54 -8.34 14.39
N PHE A 62 8.90 -9.03 13.44
CA PHE A 62 8.53 -8.53 12.13
C PHE A 62 7.04 -8.23 12.08
N VAL A 63 6.71 -7.01 11.67
CA VAL A 63 5.33 -6.55 11.57
C VAL A 63 4.73 -7.07 10.26
N VAL A 64 3.68 -7.89 10.36
CA VAL A 64 2.96 -8.45 9.21
C VAL A 64 1.66 -7.68 9.00
N ASP A 65 1.62 -6.88 7.93
CA ASP A 65 0.51 -5.96 7.64
C ASP A 65 0.32 -5.68 6.14
N LEU A 66 -0.59 -4.75 5.83
CA LEU A 66 -0.95 -4.34 4.47
C LEU A 66 -0.50 -2.92 4.11
N ARG A 67 0.50 -2.36 4.81
CA ARG A 67 1.06 -1.03 4.52
C ARG A 67 1.45 -0.85 3.06
N ALA A 68 1.95 -1.93 2.45
CA ALA A 68 2.49 -1.94 1.11
C ALA A 68 1.40 -1.65 0.06
N ALA A 69 0.16 -2.07 0.33
CA ALA A 69 -0.97 -1.78 -0.55
C ALA A 69 -1.23 -0.26 -0.63
N PHE A 70 -1.22 0.43 0.52
CA PHE A 70 -1.43 1.88 0.58
C PHE A 70 -0.28 2.66 -0.06
N ILE A 71 0.98 2.30 0.25
CA ILE A 71 2.17 2.98 -0.29
C ILE A 71 2.25 2.78 -1.82
N GLY A 72 2.05 1.55 -2.28
CA GLY A 72 2.05 1.23 -3.71
C GLY A 72 0.95 1.97 -4.47
N ALA A 73 -0.25 2.04 -3.89
CA ALA A 73 -1.36 2.81 -4.46
C ALA A 73 -1.10 4.31 -4.47
N ALA A 74 -0.57 4.89 -3.39
CA ALA A 74 -0.20 6.31 -3.33
C ALA A 74 0.77 6.67 -4.46
N ALA A 75 1.81 5.87 -4.64
CA ALA A 75 2.81 6.09 -5.68
C ALA A 75 2.21 5.89 -7.09
N PHE A 76 1.41 4.85 -7.30
CA PHE A 76 0.83 4.55 -8.61
C PHE A 76 -0.25 5.54 -9.07
N PHE A 77 -1.13 5.99 -8.17
CA PHE A 77 -2.23 6.88 -8.52
C PHE A 77 -1.89 8.36 -8.36
N GLY A 78 -1.14 8.71 -7.32
CA GLY A 78 -0.81 10.10 -7.02
C GLY A 78 0.55 10.55 -7.51
N GLY A 79 1.41 9.64 -8.00
CA GLY A 79 2.74 9.99 -8.50
C GLY A 79 3.68 10.49 -7.39
N TRP A 80 4.64 11.34 -7.76
CA TRP A 80 5.69 11.82 -6.84
C TRP A 80 5.18 12.48 -5.55
N PRO A 81 4.20 13.41 -5.57
CA PRO A 81 3.78 14.10 -4.34
C PRO A 81 3.13 13.15 -3.34
N ALA A 82 2.20 12.32 -3.81
CA ALA A 82 1.54 11.31 -2.97
C ALA A 82 2.52 10.26 -2.44
N MET A 83 3.43 9.78 -3.30
CA MET A 83 4.49 8.84 -2.92
C MET A 83 5.31 9.40 -1.75
N PHE A 84 5.76 10.65 -1.86
CA PHE A 84 6.62 11.27 -0.86
C PHE A 84 5.91 11.36 0.50
N VAL A 85 4.68 11.86 0.53
CA VAL A 85 3.88 11.99 1.76
C VAL A 85 3.63 10.62 2.40
N ALA A 86 3.15 9.65 1.61
CA ALA A 86 2.85 8.31 2.11
C ALA A 86 4.11 7.59 2.62
N THR A 87 5.22 7.71 1.89
CA THR A 87 6.49 7.06 2.21
C THR A 87 7.13 7.68 3.44
N ALA A 88 7.26 9.01 3.49
CA ALA A 88 7.90 9.70 4.60
C ALA A 88 7.18 9.46 5.93
N GLY A 89 5.85 9.58 5.95
CA GLY A 89 5.07 9.30 7.17
C GLY A 89 5.10 7.83 7.58
N SER A 90 5.06 6.90 6.60
CA SER A 90 5.18 5.47 6.89
C SER A 90 6.56 5.09 7.46
N ILE A 91 7.64 5.71 6.96
CA ILE A 91 8.99 5.50 7.48
C ILE A 91 9.11 6.05 8.90
N ALA A 92 8.61 7.27 9.13
CA ALA A 92 8.63 7.89 10.46
C ALA A 92 7.88 7.03 11.49
N TYR A 93 6.68 6.56 11.15
CA TYR A 93 5.92 5.68 12.05
C TYR A 93 6.60 4.33 12.24
N ARG A 94 7.20 3.75 11.19
CA ARG A 94 7.90 2.48 11.30
C ARG A 94 9.15 2.58 12.18
N ALA A 95 9.87 3.70 12.09
CA ALA A 95 11.02 3.99 12.95
C ALA A 95 10.57 4.17 14.41
N TYR A 96 9.44 4.85 14.63
CA TYR A 96 8.85 5.02 15.96
C TYR A 96 8.47 3.69 16.63
N LEU A 97 7.90 2.73 15.88
CA LEU A 97 7.57 1.40 16.42
C LEU A 97 8.81 0.60 16.88
N GLY A 98 9.98 0.88 16.31
CA GLY A 98 11.22 0.19 16.66
C GLY A 98 11.18 -1.33 16.46
N GLY A 99 12.10 -2.06 17.11
CA GLY A 99 12.22 -3.51 17.03
C GLY A 99 13.11 -4.03 15.90
N GLN A 100 13.40 -5.33 15.92
CA GLN A 100 14.42 -5.97 15.06
C GLN A 100 14.10 -5.85 13.56
N GLY A 101 12.82 -5.87 13.17
CA GLY A 101 12.39 -5.74 11.77
C GLY A 101 12.35 -4.29 11.23
N THR A 102 12.95 -3.30 11.89
CA THR A 102 12.82 -1.88 11.49
C THR A 102 13.50 -1.59 10.16
N SER A 103 14.76 -2.02 10.01
CA SER A 103 15.52 -1.85 8.76
C SER A 103 14.83 -2.54 7.57
N VAL A 104 14.39 -3.79 7.78
CA VAL A 104 13.63 -4.58 6.81
C VAL A 104 12.32 -3.89 6.43
N GLY A 105 11.60 -3.37 7.42
CA GLY A 105 10.36 -2.61 7.22
C GLY A 105 10.56 -1.35 6.38
N ILE A 106 11.57 -0.54 6.69
CA ILE A 106 11.91 0.68 5.93
C ILE A 106 12.31 0.33 4.49
N MET A 107 13.13 -0.71 4.31
CA MET A 107 13.52 -1.15 2.97
C MET A 107 12.31 -1.64 2.17
N SER A 108 11.38 -2.37 2.80
CA SER A 108 10.14 -2.80 2.15
C SER A 108 9.27 -1.63 1.69
N ILE A 109 9.21 -0.54 2.48
CA ILE A 109 8.48 0.69 2.16
C ILE A 109 9.10 1.34 0.93
N LEU A 110 10.43 1.51 0.90
CA LEU A 110 11.15 2.11 -0.21
C LEU A 110 10.98 1.31 -1.51
N ILE A 111 11.17 -0.02 -1.46
CA ILE A 111 10.99 -0.88 -2.64
C ILE A 111 9.55 -0.75 -3.17
N THR A 112 8.56 -0.77 -2.27
CA THR A 112 7.15 -0.66 -2.67
C THR A 112 6.84 0.70 -3.30
N ALA A 113 7.38 1.79 -2.74
CA ALA A 113 7.20 3.13 -3.26
C ALA A 113 7.79 3.27 -4.68
N VAL A 114 9.02 2.78 -4.88
CA VAL A 114 9.69 2.78 -6.19
C VAL A 114 8.93 1.92 -7.19
N ALA A 115 8.47 0.72 -6.79
CA ALA A 115 7.69 -0.15 -7.66
C ALA A 115 6.37 0.50 -8.11
N GLY A 116 5.63 1.12 -7.18
CA GLY A 116 4.40 1.83 -7.51
C GLY A 116 4.64 3.03 -8.43
N LEU A 117 5.72 3.79 -8.20
CA LEU A 117 6.09 4.92 -9.04
C LEU A 117 6.57 4.47 -10.44
N ALA A 118 7.27 3.35 -10.56
CA ALA A 118 7.66 2.79 -11.85
C ALA A 118 6.41 2.48 -12.69
N TRP A 119 5.41 1.84 -12.09
CA TRP A 119 4.11 1.59 -12.74
C TRP A 119 3.39 2.91 -13.09
N HIS A 120 3.51 3.95 -12.26
CA HIS A 120 2.93 5.26 -12.56
C HIS A 120 3.45 5.81 -13.90
N HIS A 121 4.77 5.75 -14.12
CA HIS A 121 5.39 6.24 -15.36
C HIS A 121 5.09 5.35 -16.58
N VAL A 122 5.05 4.03 -16.39
CA VAL A 122 4.67 3.08 -17.46
C VAL A 122 3.27 3.36 -17.99
N VAL A 123 2.36 3.79 -17.12
CA VAL A 123 0.97 4.04 -17.48
C VAL A 123 0.71 5.53 -17.74
N ALA A 124 1.63 6.45 -17.42
CA ALA A 124 1.47 7.87 -17.70
C ALA A 124 1.30 8.21 -19.20
N VAL A 125 1.82 7.35 -20.08
CA VAL A 125 1.79 7.54 -21.55
C VAL A 125 0.57 6.89 -22.21
N ARG A 126 -0.25 6.13 -21.45
CA ARG A 126 -1.43 5.40 -21.98
C ARG A 126 -2.61 5.44 -21.02
N SER A 127 -3.78 5.01 -21.47
CA SER A 127 -4.92 4.83 -20.56
C SER A 127 -4.63 3.66 -19.60
N ARG A 128 -4.96 3.85 -18.31
CA ARG A 128 -4.85 2.79 -17.30
C ARG A 128 -5.75 1.63 -17.68
N THR A 129 -5.25 0.40 -17.58
CA THR A 129 -6.01 -0.82 -17.81
C THR A 129 -6.08 -1.66 -16.53
N MET A 130 -7.06 -2.57 -16.47
CA MET A 130 -7.20 -3.48 -15.33
C MET A 130 -6.00 -4.43 -15.20
N LEU A 131 -5.30 -4.71 -16.30
CA LEU A 131 -4.04 -5.48 -16.30
C LEU A 131 -2.91 -4.72 -15.58
N ASP A 132 -2.88 -3.39 -15.65
CA ASP A 132 -1.86 -2.59 -14.95
C ASP A 132 -2.08 -2.62 -13.43
N ILE A 133 -3.34 -2.64 -13.00
CA ILE A 133 -3.71 -2.76 -11.59
C ILE A 133 -3.37 -4.17 -11.06
N LEU A 134 -3.63 -5.21 -11.87
CA LEU A 134 -3.18 -6.58 -11.56
C LEU A 134 -1.65 -6.64 -11.48
N GLY A 135 -0.95 -6.05 -12.46
CA GLY A 135 0.50 -5.97 -12.50
C GLY A 135 1.09 -5.28 -11.28
N LEU A 136 0.49 -4.16 -10.85
CA LEU A 136 0.86 -3.47 -9.61
C LEU A 136 0.67 -4.39 -8.40
N GLY A 137 -0.50 -5.04 -8.27
CA GLY A 137 -0.79 -5.94 -7.17
C GLY A 137 0.24 -7.08 -7.06
N VAL A 138 0.56 -7.72 -8.19
CA VAL A 138 1.59 -8.77 -8.25
C VAL A 138 2.96 -8.21 -7.88
N THR A 139 3.33 -7.06 -8.44
CA THR A 139 4.64 -6.43 -8.19
C THR A 139 4.80 -6.08 -6.71
N VAL A 140 3.79 -5.49 -6.07
CA VAL A 140 3.81 -5.13 -4.65
C VAL A 140 3.86 -6.38 -3.75
N ALA A 141 3.14 -7.44 -4.12
CA ALA A 141 3.17 -8.70 -3.39
C ALA A 141 4.56 -9.36 -3.46
N LEU A 142 5.15 -9.41 -4.66
CA LEU A 142 6.48 -10.00 -4.89
C LEU A 142 7.62 -9.11 -4.36
N ALA A 143 7.48 -7.79 -4.39
CA ALA A 143 8.43 -6.86 -3.78
C ALA A 143 8.65 -7.15 -2.29
N GLY A 144 7.62 -7.65 -1.61
CA GLY A 144 7.74 -8.14 -0.24
C GLY A 144 8.73 -9.28 -0.07
N LEU A 145 8.84 -10.17 -1.06
CA LEU A 145 9.75 -11.33 -1.00
C LEU A 145 11.22 -10.92 -1.05
N ILE A 146 11.55 -9.80 -1.71
CA ILE A 146 12.91 -9.26 -1.75
C ILE A 146 13.43 -8.99 -0.32
N THR A 147 12.54 -8.61 0.58
CA THR A 147 12.93 -8.30 1.97
C THR A 147 13.29 -9.54 2.80
N LEU A 148 12.92 -10.74 2.35
CA LEU A 148 13.29 -12.01 3.00
C LEU A 148 14.81 -12.24 2.98
N VAL A 149 15.53 -11.68 2.00
CA VAL A 149 16.99 -11.78 1.89
C VAL A 149 17.71 -11.07 3.04
N VAL A 150 17.06 -10.09 3.66
CA VAL A 150 17.63 -9.31 4.78
C VAL A 150 17.31 -9.92 6.13
N ILE A 151 16.35 -10.87 6.20
CA ILE A 151 15.95 -11.49 7.45
C ILE A 151 17.05 -12.45 7.93
N PRO A 152 17.46 -12.41 9.22
CA PRO A 152 18.42 -13.36 9.78
C PRO A 152 18.00 -14.82 9.58
N GLN A 153 18.93 -15.68 9.16
CA GLN A 153 18.65 -17.09 8.83
C GLN A 153 18.03 -17.87 10.00
N GLN A 154 18.32 -17.46 11.23
CA GLN A 154 17.78 -18.06 12.46
C GLN A 154 16.26 -17.92 12.59
N VAL A 155 15.67 -16.87 12.00
CA VAL A 155 14.24 -16.55 12.08
C VAL A 155 13.51 -16.85 10.76
N LEU A 156 14.25 -16.93 9.66
CA LEU A 156 13.72 -17.07 8.31
C LEU A 156 12.82 -18.29 8.12
N ALA A 157 13.22 -19.47 8.60
CA ALA A 157 12.44 -20.70 8.40
C ALA A 157 11.05 -20.65 9.07
N GLY A 158 10.97 -20.11 10.29
CA GLY A 158 9.70 -19.92 11.00
C GLY A 158 8.81 -18.87 10.35
N PHE A 159 9.41 -17.77 9.89
CA PHE A 159 8.68 -16.71 9.18
C PHE A 159 8.15 -17.17 7.82
N LEU A 160 8.93 -17.97 7.08
CA LEU A 160 8.53 -18.55 5.80
C LEU A 160 7.28 -19.43 5.93
N GLN A 161 7.31 -20.37 6.87
CA GLN A 161 6.22 -21.34 7.04
C GLN A 161 4.93 -20.69 7.56
N GLN A 162 5.03 -19.66 8.41
CA GLN A 162 3.86 -19.11 9.10
C GLN A 162 3.28 -17.85 8.41
N SER A 163 4.13 -17.00 7.83
CA SER A 163 3.74 -15.64 7.44
C SER A 163 3.80 -15.37 5.95
N THR A 164 4.64 -16.08 5.18
CA THR A 164 4.94 -15.67 3.79
C THR A 164 3.73 -15.82 2.87
N LEU A 165 3.09 -16.99 2.86
CA LEU A 165 1.93 -17.22 2.00
C LEU A 165 0.75 -16.28 2.33
N PRO A 166 0.30 -16.15 3.61
CA PRO A 166 -0.75 -15.19 3.95
C PRO A 166 -0.37 -13.75 3.57
N SER A 167 0.86 -13.32 3.87
CA SER A 167 1.30 -11.95 3.59
C SER A 167 1.26 -11.64 2.09
N VAL A 168 1.74 -12.54 1.23
CA VAL A 168 1.72 -12.33 -0.23
C VAL A 168 0.29 -12.23 -0.74
N VAL A 169 -0.58 -13.15 -0.33
CA VAL A 169 -1.98 -13.19 -0.76
C VAL A 169 -2.73 -11.93 -0.35
N PHE A 170 -2.66 -11.54 0.93
CA PHE A 170 -3.40 -10.36 1.38
C PHE A 170 -2.79 -9.05 0.86
N ARG A 171 -1.47 -8.96 0.66
CA ARG A 171 -0.85 -7.80 0.00
C ARG A 171 -1.32 -7.66 -1.43
N PHE A 172 -1.39 -8.77 -2.18
CA PHE A 172 -1.96 -8.77 -3.52
C PHE A 172 -3.42 -8.30 -3.51
N ILE A 173 -4.27 -8.94 -2.70
CA ILE A 173 -5.70 -8.62 -2.63
C ILE A 173 -5.92 -7.18 -2.19
N GLY A 174 -5.24 -6.72 -1.14
CA GLY A 174 -5.35 -5.34 -0.65
C GLY A 174 -4.95 -4.32 -1.70
N THR A 175 -3.81 -4.54 -2.38
CA THR A 175 -3.34 -3.63 -3.44
C THR A 175 -4.32 -3.62 -4.63
N PHE A 176 -4.84 -4.79 -5.00
CA PHE A 176 -5.80 -4.91 -6.09
C PHE A 176 -7.12 -4.20 -5.77
N ILE A 177 -7.65 -4.38 -4.55
CA ILE A 177 -8.89 -3.72 -4.10
C ILE A 177 -8.71 -2.19 -4.11
N ILE A 178 -7.64 -1.68 -3.49
CA ILE A 178 -7.35 -0.24 -3.51
C ILE A 178 -7.24 0.25 -4.95
N GLY A 179 -6.52 -0.49 -5.80
CA GLY A 179 -6.30 -0.10 -7.18
C GLY A 179 -7.57 -0.04 -8.01
N VAL A 180 -8.44 -1.05 -7.93
CA VAL A 180 -9.72 -1.07 -8.65
C VAL A 180 -10.62 0.07 -8.20
N LEU A 181 -10.69 0.32 -6.90
CA LEU A 181 -11.54 1.37 -6.35
C LEU A 181 -11.03 2.77 -6.73
N LEU A 182 -9.73 3.03 -6.61
CA LEU A 182 -9.12 4.30 -7.02
C LEU A 182 -9.23 4.55 -8.54
N ASP A 183 -9.08 3.51 -9.37
CA ASP A 183 -9.26 3.64 -10.82
C ASP A 183 -10.71 3.97 -11.19
N ARG A 184 -11.69 3.27 -10.57
CA ARG A 184 -13.12 3.57 -10.75
C ARG A 184 -13.46 5.00 -10.33
N GLN A 185 -12.90 5.45 -9.22
CA GLN A 185 -13.03 6.80 -8.69
C GLN A 185 -12.51 7.86 -9.67
N GLN A 186 -11.28 7.68 -10.17
CA GLN A 186 -10.68 8.60 -11.14
C GLN A 186 -11.50 8.67 -12.43
N ARG A 187 -11.92 7.52 -12.99
CA ARG A 187 -12.76 7.48 -14.19
C ARG A 187 -14.10 8.17 -13.99
N ARG A 188 -14.75 7.99 -12.83
CA ARG A 188 -16.03 8.66 -12.52
C ARG A 188 -15.87 10.18 -12.51
N ARG A 189 -14.76 10.68 -11.96
CA ARG A 189 -14.44 12.11 -11.90
C ARG A 189 -14.11 12.69 -13.27
N ASP A 190 -13.37 11.95 -14.10
CA ASP A 190 -13.06 12.39 -15.46
C ASP A 190 -14.35 12.58 -16.29
N LEU A 191 -15.34 11.70 -16.09
CA LEU A 191 -16.66 11.79 -16.75
C LEU A 191 -17.52 12.95 -16.24
N THR A 192 -17.44 13.32 -14.96
CA THR A 192 -18.21 14.45 -14.42
C THR A 192 -17.60 15.81 -14.76
N MET A 193 -16.30 15.87 -15.04
CA MET A 193 -15.61 17.09 -15.48
C MET A 193 -15.71 17.35 -16.99
N SER A 194 -16.07 16.33 -17.79
CA SER A 194 -16.27 16.46 -19.23
C SER A 194 -17.69 16.90 -19.65
N ASN A 195 -18.63 16.93 -18.70
CA ASN A 195 -20.02 17.39 -18.87
C ASN A 195 -20.19 18.79 -18.30
#